data_AF-A0A2S9GKD8-F1
#
_entry.id   AF-A0A2S9GKD8-F1
#
_cell.length_a   1.000
_cell.length_b   1.000
_cell.length_c   1.000
_cell.angle_alpha   90.00
_cell.angle_beta   90.00
_cell.angle_gamma   90.00
#
_symmetry.space_group_name_H-M   'P 1'
#
loop_
_entity.id
_entity.type
_entity.pdbx_description
1 polymer ?
#
loop_
_entity_poly.entity_id
_entity_poly.type
_entity_poly.pdbx_seq_one_letter_code
_entity_poly.pdbx_strand_id
1 'polypeptide(L)'
;DLGGGSTEVVLGSADVVAGYSADIGCVRLTERCLRSDPPTDDEIAAARSVVRDALTDVLQVVPVEQAHTWVGVAGTMTTLAALA
;
A
#
# COMPACT_ATOMS: atom_id res chain seq x y z
N ASP A 1 6.59 2.47 -0.43
CA ASP A 1 7.15 1.36 0.36
C ASP A 1 5.97 0.57 0.91
N LEU A 2 5.89 -0.73 0.63
CA LEU A 2 4.80 -1.58 1.13
C LEU A 2 5.37 -2.53 2.18
N GLY A 3 5.23 -2.14 3.44
CA GLY A 3 5.69 -2.89 4.60
C GLY A 3 4.61 -3.81 5.19
N GLY A 4 4.95 -4.46 6.30
CA GLY A 4 4.02 -5.32 7.03
C GLY A 4 2.94 -4.54 7.81
N GLY A 5 3.35 -3.46 8.47
CA GLY A 5 2.48 -2.66 9.34
C GLY A 5 1.98 -1.36 8.71
N SER A 6 2.82 -0.71 7.90
CA SER A 6 2.57 0.58 7.25
C SER A 6 2.95 0.55 5.77
N THR A 7 2.53 1.60 5.06
CA THR A 7 2.82 1.84 3.66
C THR A 7 3.13 3.32 3.46
N GLU A 8 4.35 3.62 3.03
CA GLU A 8 4.80 4.97 2.74
C GLU A 8 4.62 5.29 1.25
N VAL A 9 4.04 6.45 0.98
CA VAL A 9 3.95 7.03 -0.36
C VAL A 9 4.69 8.35 -0.36
N VAL A 10 5.69 8.45 -1.24
CA VAL A 10 6.57 9.61 -1.35
C VAL A 10 6.63 10.03 -2.80
N LEU A 11 6.41 11.32 -3.05
CA LEU A 11 6.61 11.96 -4.34
C LEU A 11 7.84 12.87 -4.26
N GLY A 12 8.70 12.76 -5.26
CA GLY A 12 9.90 13.58 -5.35
C GLY A 12 10.80 13.16 -6.50
N SER A 13 11.94 13.86 -6.61
CA SER A 13 13.02 13.50 -7.53
C SER A 13 14.35 13.53 -6.78
N ALA A 14 15.20 14.56 -7.00
CA ALA A 14 16.38 14.80 -6.17
C ALA A 14 15.98 15.19 -4.74
N ASP A 15 14.87 15.92 -4.60
CA ASP A 15 14.28 16.34 -3.34
C ASP A 15 12.87 15.74 -3.15
N VAL A 16 12.46 15.59 -1.89
CA VAL A 16 11.10 15.15 -1.53
C VAL A 16 10.13 16.33 -1.67
N VAL A 17 9.06 16.12 -2.42
CA VAL A 17 7.97 17.10 -2.61
C VAL A 17 6.85 16.88 -1.60
N ALA A 18 6.46 15.61 -1.41
CA ALA A 18 5.45 15.23 -0.44
C ALA A 18 5.67 13.78 0.02
N GLY A 19 5.24 13.48 1.23
CA GLY A 19 5.33 12.14 1.79
C GLY A 19 4.25 11.90 2.83
N TYR A 20 3.74 10.67 2.86
CA TYR A 20 2.76 10.23 3.84
C TYR A 20 3.01 8.76 4.19
N SER A 21 2.91 8.41 5.47
CA SER A 21 2.94 7.02 5.95
C SER A 21 1.54 6.64 6.41
N ALA A 22 0.91 5.72 5.68
CA ALA A 22 -0.39 5.17 6.04
C ALA A 22 -0.20 3.95 6.94
N ASP A 23 -1.01 3.85 8.01
CA ASP A 23 -0.97 2.73 8.97
C ASP A 23 -1.69 1.48 8.41
N ILE A 24 -1.25 1.04 7.22
CA ILE A 24 -1.73 -0.14 6.52
C ILE A 24 -0.56 -0.87 5.86
N GLY A 25 -0.50 -2.19 5.96
CA GLY A 25 0.55 -3.02 5.38
C GLY A 25 0.10 -4.48 5.22
N CYS A 26 0.93 -5.32 4.61
CA CYS A 26 0.51 -6.68 4.22
C CYS A 26 0.19 -7.59 5.43
N VAL A 27 0.96 -7.50 6.53
CA VAL A 27 0.69 -8.26 7.76
C VAL A 27 -0.59 -7.74 8.41
N ARG A 28 -0.69 -6.41 8.58
CA ARG A 28 -1.85 -5.77 9.19
C ARG A 28 -3.15 -6.04 8.42
N LEU A 29 -3.10 -6.05 7.09
CA LEU A 29 -4.26 -6.34 6.24
C LEU A 29 -4.67 -7.80 6.36
N THR A 30 -3.70 -8.72 6.37
CA THR A 30 -3.95 -10.16 6.54
C THR A 30 -4.64 -10.43 7.88
N GLU A 31 -4.05 -9.95 8.98
CA GLU A 31 -4.59 -10.15 10.33
C GLU A 31 -5.98 -9.54 10.53
N ARG A 32 -6.26 -8.39 9.90
CA ARG A 32 -7.54 -7.68 10.05
C ARG A 32 -8.66 -8.26 9.19
N CYS A 33 -8.35 -8.70 7.96
CA CYS A 33 -9.36 -8.96 6.94
C CYS A 33 -9.32 -10.36 6.32
N LEU A 34 -8.16 -11.04 6.27
CA LEU A 34 -7.98 -12.28 5.50
C LEU A 34 -7.78 -13.47 6.46
N ARG A 35 -8.87 -13.96 7.05
CA ARG A 35 -8.80 -14.99 8.10
C ARG A 35 -8.79 -16.41 7.53
N SER A 36 -9.36 -16.61 6.35
CA SER A 36 -9.47 -17.91 5.72
C SER A 36 -8.25 -18.21 4.84
N ASP A 37 -7.95 -19.50 4.63
CA ASP A 37 -6.91 -19.97 3.72
C ASP A 37 -7.50 -21.02 2.74
N PRO A 38 -7.81 -20.64 1.48
CA PRO A 38 -7.66 -19.31 0.90
C PRO A 38 -8.72 -18.29 1.41
N PRO A 39 -8.43 -16.98 1.34
CA PRO A 39 -9.39 -15.94 1.74
C PRO A 39 -10.64 -15.95 0.86
N THR A 40 -11.79 -15.64 1.46
CA THR A 40 -13.08 -15.58 0.73
C THR A 40 -13.22 -14.28 -0.06
N ASP A 41 -14.15 -14.25 -1.02
CA ASP A 41 -14.44 -13.03 -1.79
C ASP A 41 -14.88 -11.87 -0.87
N ASP A 42 -15.63 -12.15 0.19
CA ASP A 42 -16.07 -11.15 1.18
C ASP A 42 -14.89 -10.60 1.99
N GLU A 43 -13.94 -11.46 2.38
CA GLU A 43 -12.70 -11.06 3.06
C GLU A 43 -11.83 -10.18 2.16
N ILE A 44 -11.70 -10.53 0.88
CA ILE A 44 -10.97 -9.73 -0.12
C ILE A 44 -11.67 -8.39 -0.35
N ALA A 45 -13.00 -8.37 -0.43
CA ALA A 45 -13.77 -7.14 -0.58
C ALA A 45 -13.59 -6.21 0.63
N ALA A 46 -13.62 -6.75 1.85
CA ALA A 46 -13.36 -6.03 3.08
C ALA A 46 -11.93 -5.45 3.11
N ALA A 47 -10.92 -6.28 2.77
CA ALA A 47 -9.53 -5.85 2.68
C ALA A 47 -9.36 -4.68 1.69
N ARG A 48 -9.98 -4.76 0.51
CA ARG A 48 -9.98 -3.67 -0.48
C ARG A 48 -10.62 -2.40 0.05
N SER A 49 -11.69 -2.50 0.85
CA SER A 49 -12.30 -1.32 1.48
C SER A 49 -11.34 -0.65 2.46
N VAL A 50 -10.73 -1.43 3.36
CA VAL A 50 -9.74 -0.92 4.34
C VAL A 50 -8.57 -0.23 3.64
N VAL A 51 -8.07 -0.80 2.54
CA VAL A 51 -6.99 -0.16 1.75
C VAL A 51 -7.45 1.15 1.14
N ARG A 52 -8.65 1.22 0.55
CA ARG A 52 -9.17 2.47 -0.04
C ARG A 52 -9.32 3.58 1.01
N ASP A 53 -9.84 3.23 2.19
CA ASP A 53 -10.01 4.18 3.27
C ASP A 53 -8.64 4.72 3.73
N ALA A 54 -7.66 3.84 3.94
CA ALA A 54 -6.30 4.24 4.34
C ALA A 54 -5.57 5.06 3.27
N LEU A 55 -5.80 4.78 1.98
CA LEU A 55 -5.21 5.54 0.88
C LEU A 55 -5.91 6.87 0.63
N THR A 56 -7.12 7.10 1.15
CA THR A 56 -7.81 8.38 0.98
C THR A 56 -6.98 9.52 1.58
N ASP A 57 -6.44 9.34 2.78
CA ASP A 57 -5.58 10.33 3.44
C ASP A 57 -4.27 10.58 2.65
N VAL A 58 -3.69 9.52 2.08
CA VAL A 58 -2.50 9.62 1.23
C VAL A 58 -2.77 10.55 0.05
N LEU A 59 -3.89 10.37 -0.64
CA LEU A 59 -4.24 11.14 -1.83
C LEU A 59 -4.57 12.61 -1.53
N GLN A 60 -4.88 12.96 -0.27
CA GLN A 60 -5.04 14.34 0.15
C GLN A 60 -3.70 15.04 0.41
N VAL A 61 -2.65 14.28 0.73
CA VAL A 61 -1.34 14.84 1.15
C VAL A 61 -0.29 14.73 0.05
N VAL A 62 -0.31 13.65 -0.73
CA VAL A 62 0.68 13.37 -1.78
C VAL A 62 -0.01 13.47 -3.14
N PRO A 63 0.38 14.44 -4.01
CA PRO A 63 -0.23 14.64 -5.32
C PRO A 63 0.29 13.62 -6.33
N VAL A 64 -0.07 12.35 -6.13
CA VAL A 64 0.43 11.19 -6.87
C VAL A 64 0.12 11.24 -8.37
N GLU A 65 -0.86 12.03 -8.79
CA GLU A 65 -1.17 12.30 -10.20
C GLU A 65 -0.03 13.01 -10.94
N GLN A 66 0.89 13.65 -10.23
CA GLN A 66 2.10 14.25 -10.79
C GLN A 66 3.22 13.23 -11.03
N ALA A 67 3.08 12.00 -10.52
CA ALA A 67 4.09 10.97 -10.70
C ALA A 67 4.08 10.43 -12.14
N HIS A 68 5.23 10.52 -12.81
CA HIS A 68 5.44 9.89 -14.12
C HIS A 68 5.89 8.43 -14.03
N THR A 69 6.48 8.04 -12.89
CA THR A 69 7.05 6.71 -12.65
C THR A 69 6.70 6.26 -11.25
N TRP A 70 6.30 5.00 -11.12
CA TRP A 70 6.08 4.34 -9.82
C TRP A 70 7.24 3.41 -9.51
N VAL A 71 7.80 3.52 -8.30
CA VAL A 71 8.87 2.65 -7.82
C VAL A 71 8.37 1.89 -6.59
N GLY A 72 8.27 0.56 -6.73
CA GLY A 72 7.97 -0.34 -5.62
C GLY A 72 9.24 -0.75 -4.89
N VAL A 73 9.23 -0.68 -3.56
CA VAL A 73 10.31 -1.15 -2.68
C VAL A 73 9.73 -2.05 -1.57
N ALA A 74 10.63 -2.63 -0.77
CA ALA A 74 10.36 -3.61 0.29
C ALA A 74 9.88 -4.99 -0.18
N GLY A 75 9.76 -5.89 0.78
CA GLY A 75 9.61 -7.33 0.55
C GLY A 75 8.40 -7.69 -0.32
N THR A 76 7.24 -7.06 -0.10
CA THR A 76 6.05 -7.35 -0.91
C THR A 76 6.27 -7.02 -2.38
N MET A 77 6.86 -5.87 -2.70
CA MET A 77 7.10 -5.47 -4.09
C MET A 77 8.20 -6.31 -4.75
N THR A 78 9.29 -6.61 -4.03
CA THR A 78 10.38 -7.43 -4.58
C THR A 78 9.98 -8.89 -4.78
N THR A 79 9.17 -9.46 -3.88
CA THR A 79 8.62 -10.81 -4.07
C THR A 79 7.68 -10.86 -5.26
N LEU A 80 6.79 -9.87 -5.44
CA LEU A 80 5.94 -9.79 -6.64
C LEU A 80 6.78 -9.68 -7.92
N ALA A 81 7.84 -8.85 -7.92
CA ALA A 81 8.73 -8.70 -9.07
C ALA A 81 9.51 -9.98 -9.40
N ALA A 82 9.84 -10.81 -8.41
CA ALA A 82 10.53 -12.09 -8.61
C ALA A 82 9.61 -13.21 -9.14
N LEU A 83 8.30 -13.08 -8.94
CA LEU A 83 7.29 -14.05 -9.39
C LEU A 83 6.69 -13.71 -10.76
N ALA A 84 6.97 -12.51 -11.29
CA ALA A 84 6.43 -11.99 -12.54
C ALA A 84 7.21 -12.45 -13.77
#